data_AF-A0A5C6RJL7-F1
#
_entry.id   AF-A0A5C6RJL7-F1
#
_cell.length_a   1.000
_cell.length_b   1.000
_cell.length_c   1.000
_cell.angle_alpha   90.00
_cell.angle_beta   90.00
_cell.angle_gamma   90.00
#
_symmetry.space_group_name_H-M   'P 1'
#
loop_
_entity.id
_entity.type
_entity.pdbx_description
1 polymer ?
#
loop_
_entity_poly.entity_id
_entity_poly.type
_entity_poly.pdbx_seq_one_letter_code
_entity_poly.pdbx_strand_id
1 'polypeptide(L)'
;MALQDAVPLKARFRSVPLAYVGLALGLLAWAGRLLLPELWIEQFYSRGLFVGVRSLIDYTFGWLPFPALYLFVGWLLYLAAKGVYRWRAGEGHIGQKLKGLLIWWLGFLGWGVFLFLLLWGYNYSRLPIEQELGLQLKPLSTDEIRRAMYQEADALKVLRAKIPGAGTEALGREHFPENLEEVLRAEQEAWLHSHGYPAPGRVRGKLIYPKGVFLRFSSAGLYFPWTGEGHVDAGLHPIQQVGVMAHEMGHGFGFGDEGTCNFLAYVTCFHAADPAIAYAGRLDYWRTLAANYLRVDRDGYRTFRESLPLGIQADLDAINANLMAYPDILPSFRYLLYNSYLKAQGIEEGIQNYNRVLMLVKAWKEGQQI
;
A
#
# COMPACT_ATOMS: atom_id res chain seq x y z
N MET A 1 48.17 30.99 52.20
CA MET A 1 47.56 29.80 52.80
C MET A 1 46.09 29.81 52.44
N ALA A 2 45.63 28.78 51.71
CA ALA A 2 44.24 28.43 51.38
C ALA A 2 43.34 29.46 50.67
N LEU A 3 43.37 29.46 49.32
CA LEU A 3 42.15 29.66 48.52
C LEU A 3 41.49 28.29 48.41
N GLN A 4 40.34 28.10 49.06
CA GLN A 4 39.53 26.88 48.94
C GLN A 4 38.87 26.84 47.57
N ASP A 5 39.13 25.75 46.86
CA ASP A 5 38.63 25.42 45.54
C ASP A 5 37.10 25.45 45.48
N ALA A 6 36.58 26.32 44.62
CA ALA A 6 35.20 26.23 44.16
C ALA A 6 35.06 24.96 43.29
N VAL A 7 34.40 23.94 43.83
CA VAL A 7 34.00 22.75 43.07
C VAL A 7 33.01 23.18 41.98
N PRO A 8 33.29 22.98 40.68
CA PRO A 8 32.32 23.31 39.66
C PRO A 8 31.23 22.24 39.67
N LEU A 9 30.00 22.65 39.98
CA LEU A 9 28.79 21.86 39.87
C LEU A 9 28.47 21.61 38.38
N LYS A 10 29.29 20.82 37.69
CA LYS A 10 28.88 20.22 36.41
C LYS A 10 27.82 19.17 36.72
N ALA A 11 26.56 19.59 36.67
CA ALA A 11 25.43 18.67 36.59
C ALA A 11 25.71 17.68 35.45
N ARG A 12 26.14 16.46 35.80
CA ARG A 12 26.23 15.33 34.89
C ARG A 12 24.80 14.94 34.55
N PHE A 13 24.18 15.64 33.60
CA PHE A 13 23.13 15.03 32.80
C PHE A 13 23.79 13.86 32.08
N ARG A 14 23.69 12.66 32.67
CA ARG A 14 24.02 11.42 31.96
C ARG A 14 23.06 11.38 30.79
N SER A 15 23.56 11.66 29.59
CA SER A 15 22.77 11.58 28.36
C SER A 15 22.12 10.20 28.31
N VAL A 16 20.79 10.14 28.39
CA VAL A 16 20.06 8.89 28.24
C VAL A 16 20.45 8.32 26.88
N PRO A 17 20.96 7.08 26.80
CA PRO A 17 21.34 6.51 25.52
C PRO A 17 20.13 6.51 24.57
N LEU A 18 20.32 6.98 23.33
CA LEU A 18 19.27 7.11 22.31
C LEU A 18 18.45 5.83 22.10
N ALA A 19 19.04 4.67 22.41
CA ALA A 19 18.37 3.39 22.39
C ALA A 19 17.21 3.27 23.40
N TYR A 20 17.37 3.77 24.61
CA TYR A 20 16.30 3.74 25.62
C TYR A 20 15.15 4.69 25.25
N VAL A 21 15.48 5.84 24.65
CA VAL A 21 14.49 6.77 24.12
C VAL A 21 13.67 6.10 23.02
N GLY A 22 14.33 5.44 22.07
CA GLY A 22 13.66 4.70 20.99
C GLY A 22 12.74 3.61 21.51
N LEU A 23 13.22 2.80 22.48
CA LEU A 23 12.40 1.76 23.10
C LEU A 23 11.17 2.34 23.80
N ALA A 24 11.34 3.40 24.60
CA ALA A 24 10.24 4.03 25.32
C ALA A 24 9.20 4.64 24.36
N LEU A 25 9.65 5.36 23.33
CA LEU A 25 8.77 5.94 22.31
C LEU A 25 8.05 4.88 21.49
N GLY A 26 8.74 3.79 21.11
CA GLY A 26 8.13 2.67 20.39
C GLY A 26 7.03 2.00 21.20
N LEU A 27 7.29 1.73 22.49
CA LEU A 27 6.29 1.18 23.41
C LEU A 27 5.11 2.12 23.62
N LEU A 28 5.36 3.43 23.80
CA LEU A 28 4.30 4.42 23.96
C LEU A 28 3.43 4.53 22.71
N ALA A 29 4.04 4.58 21.52
CA ALA A 29 3.29 4.63 20.27
C ALA A 29 2.45 3.36 20.07
N TRP A 30 3.03 2.19 20.34
CA TRP A 30 2.32 0.93 20.27
C TRP A 30 1.15 0.85 21.26
N ALA A 31 1.34 1.31 22.51
CA ALA A 31 0.25 1.42 23.47
C ALA A 31 -0.85 2.39 22.97
N GLY A 32 -0.47 3.53 22.39
CA GLY A 32 -1.41 4.45 21.75
C GLY A 32 -2.25 3.75 20.67
N ARG A 33 -1.65 2.86 19.87
CA ARG A 33 -2.38 2.13 18.81
C ARG A 33 -3.48 1.24 19.39
N LEU A 34 -3.24 0.65 20.56
CA LEU A 34 -4.18 -0.26 21.20
C LEU A 34 -5.27 0.46 22.01
N LEU A 35 -4.99 1.68 22.49
CA LEU A 35 -5.83 2.37 23.47
C LEU A 35 -6.61 3.56 22.88
N LEU A 36 -6.15 4.15 21.78
CA LEU A 36 -6.81 5.30 21.17
C LEU A 36 -8.07 4.86 20.40
N PRO A 37 -9.24 5.47 20.64
CA PRO A 37 -10.46 5.18 19.89
C PRO A 37 -10.34 5.54 18.40
N GLU A 38 -11.03 4.80 17.53
CA GLU A 38 -11.04 5.04 16.07
C GLU A 38 -11.43 6.48 15.70
N LEU A 39 -12.44 7.05 16.37
CA LEU A 39 -12.88 8.42 16.13
C LEU A 39 -11.80 9.46 16.48
N TRP A 40 -11.02 9.18 17.53
CA TRP A 40 -9.90 10.04 17.92
C TRP A 40 -8.79 9.98 16.87
N ILE A 41 -8.47 8.77 16.40
CA ILE A 41 -7.48 8.57 15.33
C ILE A 41 -7.92 9.27 14.05
N GLU A 42 -9.19 9.11 13.64
CA GLU A 42 -9.72 9.75 12.43
C GLU A 42 -9.61 11.28 12.50
N GLN A 43 -10.05 11.89 13.60
CA GLN A 43 -10.09 13.35 13.75
C GLN A 43 -8.71 13.99 13.95
N PHE A 44 -7.92 13.46 14.89
CA PHE A 44 -6.68 14.11 15.34
C PHE A 44 -5.45 13.61 14.62
N TYR A 45 -5.37 12.30 14.34
CA TYR A 45 -4.23 11.74 13.62
C TYR A 45 -4.44 11.84 12.11
N SER A 46 -5.41 11.12 11.54
CA SER A 46 -5.52 10.89 10.10
C SER A 46 -5.89 12.16 9.32
N ARG A 47 -6.91 12.88 9.79
CA ARG A 47 -7.36 14.17 9.21
C ARG A 47 -6.58 15.38 9.76
N GLY A 48 -5.74 15.18 10.77
CA GLY A 48 -4.97 16.23 11.45
C GLY A 48 -3.46 16.06 11.25
N LEU A 49 -2.78 15.43 12.21
CA LEU A 49 -1.32 15.28 12.22
C LEU A 49 -0.76 14.69 10.92
N PHE A 50 -1.38 13.62 10.42
CA PHE A 50 -0.93 12.92 9.21
C PHE A 50 -0.99 13.81 7.97
N VAL A 51 -1.95 14.74 7.87
CA VAL A 51 -2.03 15.72 6.77
C VAL A 51 -0.77 16.59 6.73
N GLY A 52 -0.29 17.03 7.90
CA GLY A 52 0.96 17.78 8.02
C GLY A 52 2.20 16.93 7.71
N VAL A 53 2.24 15.71 8.23
CA VAL A 53 3.32 14.73 7.97
C VAL A 53 3.43 14.44 6.47
N ARG A 54 2.31 14.11 5.82
CA ARG A 54 2.23 13.83 4.38
C ARG A 54 2.75 14.99 3.55
N SER A 55 2.29 16.20 3.86
CA SER A 55 2.75 17.43 3.19
C SER A 55 4.27 17.58 3.32
N LEU A 56 4.82 17.43 4.53
CA LEU A 56 6.27 17.52 4.75
C LEU A 56 7.07 16.49 3.96
N ILE A 57 6.60 15.24 3.92
CA ILE A 57 7.26 14.17 3.15
C ILE A 57 7.26 14.50 1.64
N ASP A 58 6.13 14.99 1.11
CA ASP A 58 6.04 15.29 -0.33
C ASP A 58 6.91 16.48 -0.75
N TYR A 59 7.10 17.47 0.12
CA TYR A 59 8.05 18.57 -0.12
C TYR A 59 9.52 18.19 0.17
N THR A 60 9.80 16.94 0.52
CA THR A 60 11.17 16.41 0.70
C THR A 60 11.45 15.24 -0.25
N PHE A 61 11.14 14.01 0.15
CA PHE A 61 11.37 12.81 -0.66
C PHE A 61 10.54 12.80 -1.94
N GLY A 62 9.37 13.45 -1.93
CA GLY A 62 8.49 13.53 -3.09
C GLY A 62 9.10 14.21 -4.33
N TRP A 63 10.16 15.00 -4.16
CA TRP A 63 10.88 15.66 -5.27
C TRP A 63 11.91 14.78 -5.97
N LEU A 64 12.29 13.65 -5.37
CA LEU A 64 13.29 12.76 -5.97
C LEU A 64 12.75 12.19 -7.29
N PRO A 65 13.54 12.14 -8.37
CA PRO A 65 13.11 11.58 -9.65
C PRO A 65 13.11 10.04 -9.67
N PHE A 66 13.59 9.41 -8.59
CA PHE A 66 13.63 7.96 -8.42
C PHE A 66 13.04 7.55 -7.05
N PRO A 67 12.71 6.26 -6.83
CA PRO A 67 12.26 5.75 -5.53
C PRO A 67 13.23 6.04 -4.37
N ALA A 68 12.79 6.78 -3.35
CA ALA A 68 13.63 7.07 -2.19
C ALA A 68 13.90 5.82 -1.34
N LEU A 69 13.12 4.75 -1.54
CA LEU A 69 13.38 3.43 -0.97
C LEU A 69 14.83 2.96 -1.22
N TYR A 70 15.43 3.28 -2.37
CA TYR A 70 16.83 2.89 -2.63
C TYR A 70 17.81 3.58 -1.69
N LEU A 71 17.58 4.86 -1.36
CA LEU A 71 18.40 5.59 -0.39
C LEU A 71 18.21 5.02 1.01
N PHE A 72 16.97 4.66 1.36
CA PHE A 72 16.66 4.02 2.63
C PHE A 72 17.38 2.68 2.79
N VAL A 73 17.33 1.82 1.78
CA VAL A 73 18.05 0.54 1.77
C VAL A 73 19.57 0.76 1.86
N GLY A 74 20.12 1.70 1.10
CA GLY A 74 21.54 2.05 1.18
C GLY A 74 21.95 2.54 2.57
N TRP A 75 21.12 3.34 3.23
CA TRP A 75 21.33 3.79 4.60
C TRP A 75 21.31 2.64 5.61
N LEU A 76 20.39 1.69 5.47
CA LEU A 76 20.38 0.49 6.32
C LEU A 76 21.65 -0.36 6.15
N LEU A 77 22.11 -0.55 4.92
CA LEU A 77 23.36 -1.27 4.63
C LEU A 77 24.57 -0.55 5.24
N TYR A 78 24.61 0.78 5.15
CA TYR A 78 25.64 1.58 5.82
C TYR A 78 25.62 1.41 7.34
N LEU A 79 24.45 1.45 7.97
CA LEU A 79 24.31 1.23 9.41
C LEU A 79 24.77 -0.18 9.82
N ALA A 80 24.40 -1.20 9.04
CA ALA A 80 24.84 -2.57 9.27
C ALA A 80 26.37 -2.70 9.17
N ALA A 81 26.97 -2.15 8.11
CA ALA A 81 28.43 -2.15 7.92
C ALA A 81 29.16 -1.42 9.06
N LYS A 82 28.65 -0.26 9.47
CA LYS A 82 29.17 0.49 10.63
C LYS A 82 29.05 -0.31 11.92
N GLY A 83 27.94 -1.02 12.12
CA GLY A 83 27.73 -1.91 13.26
C GLY A 83 28.79 -3.03 13.31
N VAL A 84 29.02 -3.70 12.18
CA VAL A 84 30.05 -4.75 12.04
C VAL A 84 31.45 -4.20 12.27
N TYR A 85 31.78 -3.03 11.72
CA TYR A 85 33.08 -2.40 11.91
C TYR A 85 33.33 -2.09 13.39
N ARG A 86 32.37 -1.46 14.08
CA ARG A 86 32.49 -1.15 15.52
C ARG A 86 32.59 -2.40 16.39
N TRP A 87 31.89 -3.47 16.00
CA TRP A 87 32.00 -4.76 16.68
C TRP A 87 33.41 -5.35 16.59
N ARG A 88 34.01 -5.32 15.38
CA ARG A 88 35.36 -5.82 15.14
C ARG A 88 36.45 -4.97 15.77
N ALA A 89 36.29 -3.64 15.75
CA ALA A 89 37.29 -2.69 16.24
C ALA A 89 37.21 -2.42 17.76
N GLY A 90 36.09 -2.74 18.41
CA GLY A 90 35.94 -2.49 19.85
C GLY A 90 36.79 -3.42 20.70
N GLU A 91 37.42 -2.91 21.74
CA GLU A 91 38.04 -3.71 22.80
C GLU A 91 37.01 -3.96 23.93
N GLY A 92 37.01 -5.16 24.52
CA GLY A 92 36.12 -5.48 25.65
C GLY A 92 35.57 -6.91 25.66
N HIS A 93 35.11 -7.34 26.83
CA HIS A 93 34.53 -8.66 27.06
C HIS A 93 33.30 -8.89 26.17
N ILE A 94 33.23 -10.07 25.55
CA ILE A 94 32.18 -10.41 24.56
C ILE A 94 30.76 -10.22 25.11
N GLY A 95 30.51 -10.51 26.40
CA GLY A 95 29.21 -10.32 27.04
C GLY A 95 28.77 -8.85 27.12
N GLN A 96 29.70 -7.92 27.36
CA GLN A 96 29.39 -6.49 27.39
C GLN A 96 29.10 -5.96 25.98
N LYS A 97 29.85 -6.44 24.98
CA LYS A 97 29.59 -6.13 23.56
C LYS A 97 28.22 -6.64 23.12
N LEU A 98 27.86 -7.88 23.46
CA LEU A 98 26.55 -8.46 23.13
C LEU A 98 25.39 -7.68 23.77
N LYS A 99 25.52 -7.31 25.06
CA LYS A 99 24.52 -6.49 25.75
C LYS A 99 24.35 -5.13 25.09
N GLY A 100 25.46 -4.47 24.72
CA GLY A 100 25.43 -3.19 24.00
C GLY A 100 24.77 -3.29 22.62
N LEU A 101 25.07 -4.37 21.88
CA LEU A 101 24.47 -4.65 20.57
C LEU A 101 22.97 -4.91 20.69
N LEU A 102 22.53 -5.69 21.68
CA LEU A 102 21.12 -5.96 21.95
C LEU A 102 20.35 -4.66 22.28
N ILE A 103 20.88 -3.84 23.19
CA ILE A 103 20.25 -2.56 23.55
C ILE A 103 20.15 -1.65 22.32
N TRP A 104 21.20 -1.59 21.49
CA TRP A 104 21.19 -0.82 20.26
C TRP A 104 20.10 -1.31 19.28
N TRP A 105 19.98 -2.62 19.07
CA TRP A 105 18.93 -3.20 18.22
C TRP A 105 17.52 -2.97 18.77
N LEU A 106 17.30 -3.16 20.07
CA LEU A 106 16.01 -2.88 20.70
C LEU A 106 15.63 -1.41 20.55
N GLY A 107 16.60 -0.51 20.72
CA GLY A 107 16.39 0.92 20.50
C GLY A 107 16.12 1.28 19.05
N PHE A 108 16.84 0.67 18.10
CA PHE A 108 16.62 0.83 16.67
C PHE A 108 15.22 0.35 16.26
N LEU A 109 14.79 -0.82 16.74
CA LEU A 109 13.45 -1.34 16.51
C LEU A 109 12.38 -0.45 17.15
N GLY A 110 12.62 0.05 18.38
CA GLY A 110 11.74 0.99 19.05
C GLY A 110 11.54 2.28 18.25
N TRP A 111 12.63 2.87 17.75
CA TRP A 111 12.56 4.01 16.82
C TRP A 111 11.83 3.65 15.52
N GLY A 112 12.07 2.46 14.97
CA GLY A 112 11.37 1.96 13.79
C GLY A 112 9.86 1.91 13.97
N VAL A 113 9.39 1.33 15.09
CA VAL A 113 7.96 1.25 15.44
C VAL A 113 7.38 2.63 15.68
N PHE A 114 8.08 3.47 16.45
CA PHE A 114 7.65 4.85 16.72
C PHE A 114 7.47 5.64 15.42
N LEU A 115 8.48 5.65 14.55
CA LEU A 115 8.45 6.37 13.28
C LEU A 115 7.40 5.77 12.34
N PHE A 116 7.29 4.45 12.26
CA PHE A 116 6.24 3.82 11.46
C PHE A 116 4.85 4.29 11.88
N LEU A 117 4.53 4.22 13.17
CA LEU A 117 3.22 4.61 13.68
C LEU A 117 2.98 6.11 13.52
N LEU A 118 3.96 6.95 13.86
CA LEU A 118 3.88 8.40 13.75
C LEU A 118 3.73 8.87 12.30
N LEU A 119 4.48 8.25 11.38
CA LEU A 119 4.51 8.69 9.98
C LEU A 119 3.29 8.19 9.21
N TRP A 120 2.75 7.03 9.57
CA TRP A 120 1.62 6.46 8.82
C TRP A 120 0.78 5.44 9.59
N GLY A 121 1.39 4.57 10.40
CA GLY A 121 0.79 3.32 10.87
C GLY A 121 -0.48 3.44 11.73
N TYR A 122 -0.78 4.59 12.33
CA TYR A 122 -2.09 4.81 12.96
C TYR A 122 -3.25 4.84 11.95
N ASN A 123 -2.97 5.04 10.66
CA ASN A 123 -3.98 5.01 9.60
C ASN A 123 -4.67 3.64 9.43
N TYR A 124 -4.13 2.56 10.01
CA TYR A 124 -4.82 1.27 10.08
C TYR A 124 -6.06 1.28 10.99
N SER A 125 -6.13 2.23 11.92
CA SER A 125 -7.20 2.34 12.91
C SER A 125 -8.13 3.52 12.60
N ARG A 126 -8.19 3.92 11.33
CA ARG A 126 -9.16 4.89 10.83
C ARG A 126 -10.57 4.34 10.91
N LEU A 127 -11.53 5.26 10.95
CA LEU A 127 -12.92 4.89 10.81
C LEU A 127 -13.12 4.20 9.43
N PRO A 128 -13.79 3.03 9.37
CA PRO A 128 -14.02 2.33 8.11
C PRO A 128 -14.75 3.20 7.09
N ILE A 129 -14.31 3.17 5.82
CA ILE A 129 -14.82 4.05 4.75
C ILE A 129 -16.33 3.89 4.51
N GLU A 130 -16.87 2.68 4.69
CA GLU A 130 -18.29 2.37 4.59
C GLU A 130 -19.13 3.12 5.62
N GLN A 131 -18.60 3.44 6.79
CA GLN A 131 -19.33 4.23 7.80
C GLN A 131 -19.44 5.69 7.36
N GLU A 132 -18.34 6.26 6.85
CA GLU A 132 -18.29 7.64 6.34
C GLU A 132 -19.14 7.82 5.08
N LEU A 133 -19.16 6.81 4.20
CA LEU A 133 -19.95 6.81 2.98
C LEU A 133 -21.41 6.34 3.19
N GLY A 134 -21.78 5.89 4.40
CA GLY A 134 -23.10 5.34 4.69
C GLY A 134 -23.43 4.05 3.92
N LEU A 135 -22.43 3.26 3.57
CA LEU A 135 -22.57 2.01 2.81
C LEU A 135 -22.90 0.83 3.73
N GLN A 136 -23.88 0.04 3.32
CA GLN A 136 -24.22 -1.21 4.00
C GLN A 136 -23.55 -2.39 3.30
N LEU A 137 -22.47 -2.90 3.88
CA LEU A 137 -21.74 -4.02 3.31
C LEU A 137 -22.48 -5.33 3.58
N LYS A 138 -22.76 -6.08 2.51
CA LYS A 138 -23.37 -7.41 2.55
C LYS A 138 -22.56 -8.37 1.68
N PRO A 139 -22.20 -9.56 2.17
CA PRO A 139 -21.51 -10.56 1.36
C PRO A 139 -22.30 -10.87 0.08
N LEU A 140 -21.59 -10.98 -1.04
CA LEU A 140 -22.21 -11.33 -2.32
C LEU A 140 -22.43 -12.84 -2.41
N SER A 141 -23.59 -13.23 -2.91
CA SER A 141 -23.86 -14.59 -3.37
C SER A 141 -23.11 -14.91 -4.67
N THR A 142 -22.93 -16.19 -4.98
CA THR A 142 -22.30 -16.63 -6.24
C THR A 142 -23.00 -16.05 -7.47
N ASP A 143 -24.34 -15.96 -7.44
CA ASP A 143 -25.11 -15.39 -8.54
C ASP A 143 -24.87 -13.88 -8.68
N GLU A 144 -24.77 -13.13 -7.58
CA GLU A 144 -24.42 -11.71 -7.62
C GLU A 144 -22.99 -11.48 -8.16
N ILE A 145 -22.02 -12.31 -7.76
CA ILE A 145 -20.66 -12.26 -8.31
C ILE A 145 -20.68 -12.52 -9.82
N ARG A 146 -21.41 -13.55 -10.27
CA ARG A 146 -21.58 -13.88 -11.68
C ARG A 146 -22.21 -12.71 -12.45
N ARG A 147 -23.32 -12.15 -11.95
CA ARG A 147 -23.99 -11.01 -12.59
C ARG A 147 -23.08 -9.79 -12.68
N ALA A 148 -22.38 -9.44 -11.60
CA ALA A 148 -21.43 -8.35 -11.58
C ALA A 148 -20.27 -8.58 -12.58
N MET A 149 -19.75 -9.81 -12.67
CA MET A 149 -18.71 -10.17 -13.63
C MET A 149 -19.17 -9.96 -15.08
N TYR A 150 -20.42 -10.32 -15.39
CA TYR A 150 -20.99 -10.15 -16.74
C TYR A 150 -21.19 -8.66 -17.06
N GLN A 151 -21.75 -7.89 -16.12
CA GLN A 151 -21.96 -6.45 -16.27
C GLN A 151 -20.64 -5.68 -16.47
N GLU A 152 -19.62 -6.01 -15.67
CA GLU A 152 -18.28 -5.43 -15.83
C GLU A 152 -17.67 -5.82 -17.17
N ALA A 153 -17.84 -7.06 -17.64
CA ALA A 153 -17.36 -7.46 -18.95
C ALA A 153 -18.00 -6.65 -20.07
N ASP A 154 -19.32 -6.40 -20.03
CA ASP A 154 -19.99 -5.57 -21.04
C ASP A 154 -19.47 -4.15 -21.04
N ALA A 155 -19.24 -3.57 -19.86
CA ALA A 155 -18.61 -2.26 -19.78
C ALA A 155 -17.17 -2.24 -20.31
N LEU A 156 -16.39 -3.30 -20.06
CA LEU A 156 -15.04 -3.45 -20.61
C LEU A 156 -15.05 -3.49 -22.14
N LYS A 157 -16.03 -4.16 -22.77
CA LYS A 157 -16.19 -4.15 -24.24
C LYS A 157 -16.36 -2.73 -24.76
N VAL A 158 -17.24 -1.95 -24.13
CA VAL A 158 -17.52 -0.56 -24.52
C VAL A 158 -16.31 0.34 -24.31
N LEU A 159 -15.64 0.23 -23.16
CA LEU A 159 -14.47 1.05 -22.85
C LEU A 159 -13.31 0.73 -23.80
N ARG A 160 -13.03 -0.56 -24.01
CA ARG A 160 -11.92 -0.98 -24.87
C ARG A 160 -12.09 -0.51 -26.31
N ALA A 161 -13.32 -0.52 -26.84
CA ALA A 161 -13.61 -0.02 -28.18
C ALA A 161 -13.39 1.50 -28.34
N LYS A 162 -13.32 2.26 -27.23
CA LYS A 162 -13.03 3.69 -27.23
C LYS A 162 -11.54 4.01 -27.12
N ILE A 163 -10.68 3.01 -26.85
CA ILE A 163 -9.25 3.22 -26.71
C ILE A 163 -8.63 3.37 -28.11
N PRO A 164 -8.00 4.51 -28.42
CA PRO A 164 -7.35 4.71 -29.72
C PRO A 164 -6.28 3.65 -29.98
N GLY A 165 -6.31 3.03 -31.17
CA GLY A 165 -5.34 1.99 -31.55
C GLY A 165 -5.63 0.59 -31.01
N ALA A 166 -6.66 0.41 -30.16
CA ALA A 166 -6.99 -0.89 -29.60
C ALA A 166 -7.57 -1.85 -30.65
N GLY A 167 -6.78 -2.85 -31.07
CA GLY A 167 -7.18 -3.92 -31.97
C GLY A 167 -7.48 -5.24 -31.25
N THR A 168 -7.14 -6.37 -31.87
CA THR A 168 -7.24 -7.71 -31.23
C THR A 168 -6.02 -8.06 -30.39
N GLU A 169 -4.96 -7.25 -30.45
CA GLU A 169 -3.74 -7.40 -29.66
C GLU A 169 -3.90 -6.79 -28.27
N ALA A 170 -3.02 -7.20 -27.35
CA ALA A 170 -2.99 -6.69 -25.98
C ALA A 170 -2.55 -5.21 -25.95
N LEU A 171 -3.12 -4.43 -25.04
CA LEU A 171 -2.77 -3.02 -24.86
C LEU A 171 -1.37 -2.86 -24.26
N GLY A 172 -0.46 -2.24 -25.01
CA GLY A 172 0.85 -1.81 -24.51
C GLY A 172 0.85 -0.44 -23.81
N ARG A 173 2.05 0.00 -23.40
CA ARG A 173 2.29 1.27 -22.67
C ARG A 173 1.83 2.50 -23.46
N GLU A 174 1.89 2.43 -24.77
CA GLU A 174 1.48 3.45 -25.74
C GLU A 174 -0.01 3.79 -25.70
N HIS A 175 -0.84 2.91 -25.14
CA HIS A 175 -2.27 3.15 -24.99
C HIS A 175 -2.61 3.95 -23.72
N PHE A 176 -1.62 4.23 -22.86
CA PHE A 176 -1.81 4.93 -21.59
C PHE A 176 -1.09 6.29 -21.61
N PRO A 177 -1.57 7.30 -20.88
CA PRO A 177 -0.94 8.62 -20.85
C PRO A 177 0.50 8.55 -20.32
N GLU A 178 1.39 9.40 -20.85
CA GLU A 178 2.77 9.51 -20.36
C GLU A 178 2.80 9.97 -18.89
N ASN A 179 1.91 10.90 -18.55
CA ASN A 179 1.73 11.45 -17.21
C ASN A 179 0.72 10.66 -16.34
N LEU A 180 0.65 9.33 -16.50
CA LEU A 180 -0.29 8.45 -15.78
C LEU A 180 -0.37 8.73 -14.27
N GLU A 181 0.78 8.89 -13.61
CA GLU A 181 0.84 9.20 -12.17
C GLU A 181 0.09 10.50 -11.83
N GLU A 182 0.23 11.54 -12.65
CA GLU A 182 -0.40 12.84 -12.38
C GLU A 182 -1.92 12.78 -12.63
N VAL A 183 -2.34 12.07 -13.68
CA VAL A 183 -3.76 11.86 -13.97
C VAL A 183 -4.43 11.06 -12.85
N LEU A 184 -3.87 9.92 -12.45
CA LEU A 184 -4.44 9.09 -11.38
C LEU A 184 -4.52 9.83 -10.04
N ARG A 185 -3.48 10.59 -9.72
CA ARG A 185 -3.47 11.40 -8.50
C ARG A 185 -4.60 12.43 -8.53
N ALA A 186 -4.74 13.18 -9.63
CA ALA A 186 -5.77 14.21 -9.75
C ALA A 186 -7.19 13.63 -9.63
N GLU A 187 -7.45 12.48 -10.28
CA GLU A 187 -8.75 11.79 -10.19
C GLU A 187 -9.04 11.33 -8.75
N GLN A 188 -8.04 10.78 -8.05
CA GLN A 188 -8.20 10.32 -6.67
C GLN A 188 -8.36 11.48 -5.69
N GLU A 189 -7.60 12.57 -5.84
CA GLU A 189 -7.76 13.81 -5.07
C GLU A 189 -9.17 14.39 -5.24
N ALA A 190 -9.65 14.48 -6.48
CA ALA A 190 -10.99 14.96 -6.78
C ALA A 190 -12.07 14.10 -6.10
N TRP A 191 -11.95 12.77 -6.20
CA TRP A 191 -12.87 11.86 -5.54
C TRP A 191 -12.84 12.03 -4.01
N LEU A 192 -11.64 12.05 -3.40
CA LEU A 192 -11.48 12.23 -1.95
C LEU A 192 -12.07 13.56 -1.46
N HIS A 193 -11.80 14.66 -2.16
CA HIS A 193 -12.34 15.97 -1.81
C HIS A 193 -13.86 16.02 -1.92
N SER A 194 -14.45 15.40 -2.95
CA SER A 194 -15.91 15.33 -3.09
C SER A 194 -16.61 14.55 -1.96
N HIS A 195 -15.86 13.68 -1.27
CA HIS A 195 -16.34 12.90 -0.12
C HIS A 195 -15.81 13.44 1.22
N GLY A 196 -15.29 14.68 1.24
CA GLY A 196 -14.87 15.36 2.46
C GLY A 196 -13.59 14.83 3.08
N TYR A 197 -12.77 14.05 2.36
CA TYR A 197 -11.44 13.64 2.82
C TYR A 197 -10.37 14.66 2.46
N PRO A 198 -9.37 14.90 3.34
CA PRO A 198 -8.19 15.65 2.97
C PRO A 198 -7.33 14.81 2.03
N ALA A 199 -6.84 15.42 0.95
CA ALA A 199 -5.90 14.81 0.01
C ALA A 199 -4.66 15.71 -0.13
N PRO A 200 -3.82 15.82 0.92
CA PRO A 200 -2.73 16.78 0.95
C PRO A 200 -1.50 16.29 0.19
N GLY A 201 -0.67 17.25 -0.23
CA GLY A 201 0.66 16.98 -0.74
C GLY A 201 0.68 16.59 -2.22
N ARG A 202 1.63 15.74 -2.58
CA ARG A 202 1.89 15.24 -3.93
C ARG A 202 2.21 13.76 -3.81
N VAL A 203 1.19 12.96 -3.45
CA VAL A 203 1.35 11.51 -3.30
C VAL A 203 1.99 10.93 -4.56
N ARG A 204 3.05 10.13 -4.36
CA ARG A 204 3.86 9.58 -5.44
C ARG A 204 3.52 8.11 -5.69
N GLY A 205 3.36 7.75 -6.96
CA GLY A 205 3.23 6.38 -7.43
C GLY A 205 4.37 6.07 -8.41
N LYS A 206 5.47 5.48 -7.92
CA LYS A 206 6.70 5.33 -8.70
C LYS A 206 6.91 3.90 -9.15
N LEU A 207 7.40 3.72 -10.38
CA LEU A 207 7.89 2.42 -10.83
C LEU A 207 9.17 2.05 -10.08
N ILE A 208 9.26 0.79 -9.64
CA ILE A 208 10.44 0.26 -8.97
C ILE A 208 11.13 -0.82 -9.82
N TYR A 209 12.45 -0.82 -9.74
CA TYR A 209 13.35 -1.69 -10.49
C TYR A 209 14.32 -2.39 -9.52
N PRO A 210 14.90 -3.54 -9.90
CA PRO A 210 14.71 -4.27 -11.17
C PRO A 210 13.29 -4.85 -11.31
N LYS A 211 12.87 -5.13 -12.55
CA LYS A 211 11.55 -5.73 -12.81
C LYS A 211 11.40 -7.06 -12.06
N GLY A 212 10.26 -7.24 -11.39
CA GLY A 212 9.94 -8.40 -10.59
C GLY A 212 10.51 -8.38 -9.18
N VAL A 213 11.11 -7.27 -8.72
CA VAL A 213 11.66 -7.16 -7.37
C VAL A 213 10.59 -7.35 -6.28
N PHE A 214 9.36 -6.98 -6.54
CA PHE A 214 8.22 -7.23 -5.65
C PHE A 214 7.42 -8.44 -6.08
N LEU A 215 7.24 -8.67 -7.38
CA LEU A 215 6.45 -9.82 -7.88
C LEU A 215 7.02 -11.16 -7.39
N ARG A 216 8.35 -11.27 -7.32
CA ARG A 216 9.03 -12.46 -6.79
C ARG A 216 8.80 -12.69 -5.29
N PHE A 217 8.27 -11.70 -4.58
CA PHE A 217 7.81 -11.82 -3.19
C PHE A 217 6.29 -11.69 -3.07
N SER A 218 5.56 -11.99 -4.15
CA SER A 218 4.09 -11.97 -4.20
C SER A 218 3.45 -10.61 -3.89
N SER A 219 4.12 -9.51 -4.21
CA SER A 219 3.53 -8.17 -4.15
C SER A 219 3.59 -7.46 -5.50
N ALA A 220 2.50 -6.79 -5.87
CA ALA A 220 2.43 -6.00 -7.11
C ALA A 220 2.93 -4.56 -6.88
N GLY A 221 2.72 -4.04 -5.67
CA GLY A 221 3.15 -2.73 -5.23
C GLY A 221 3.56 -2.73 -3.76
N LEU A 222 4.03 -1.58 -3.29
CA LEU A 222 4.33 -1.34 -1.87
C LEU A 222 4.30 0.16 -1.57
N TYR A 223 3.42 0.55 -0.67
CA TYR A 223 3.53 1.82 0.01
C TYR A 223 4.60 1.74 1.10
N PHE A 224 5.54 2.67 1.09
CA PHE A 224 6.66 2.69 2.03
C PHE A 224 6.55 3.87 3.01
N PRO A 225 6.06 3.65 4.25
CA PRO A 225 5.76 4.72 5.23
C PRO A 225 6.91 5.68 5.56
N TRP A 226 8.15 5.19 5.55
CA TRP A 226 9.31 6.01 5.94
C TRP A 226 9.73 7.03 4.89
N THR A 227 9.40 6.81 3.61
CA THR A 227 9.57 7.81 2.54
C THR A 227 8.24 8.34 2.02
N GLY A 228 7.13 7.75 2.48
CA GLY A 228 5.77 8.06 2.07
C GLY A 228 5.51 7.87 0.57
N GLU A 229 6.21 6.97 -0.11
CA GLU A 229 6.03 6.73 -1.54
C GLU A 229 5.29 5.42 -1.79
N GLY A 230 4.32 5.45 -2.70
CA GLY A 230 3.76 4.27 -3.33
C GLY A 230 4.69 3.77 -4.43
N HIS A 231 4.92 2.46 -4.48
CA HIS A 231 5.79 1.83 -5.46
C HIS A 231 5.03 0.76 -6.24
N VAL A 232 5.25 0.69 -7.54
CA VAL A 232 4.63 -0.28 -8.45
C VAL A 232 5.74 -1.06 -9.15
N ASP A 233 5.68 -2.39 -9.13
CA ASP A 233 6.70 -3.20 -9.78
C ASP A 233 6.72 -2.97 -11.29
N ALA A 234 7.87 -2.57 -11.84
CA ALA A 234 8.02 -2.32 -13.27
C ALA A 234 7.93 -3.57 -14.16
N GLY A 235 7.86 -4.76 -13.57
CA GLY A 235 7.58 -6.04 -14.22
C GLY A 235 6.10 -6.29 -14.50
N LEU A 236 5.18 -5.55 -13.86
CA LEU A 236 3.76 -5.64 -14.15
C LEU A 236 3.45 -5.23 -15.59
N HIS A 237 2.42 -5.86 -16.16
CA HIS A 237 1.86 -5.42 -17.44
C HIS A 237 1.35 -3.97 -17.32
N PRO A 238 1.50 -3.10 -18.34
CA PRO A 238 1.07 -1.69 -18.26
C PRO A 238 -0.38 -1.52 -17.78
N ILE A 239 -1.30 -2.39 -18.22
CA ILE A 239 -2.68 -2.41 -17.74
C ILE A 239 -2.77 -2.56 -16.20
N GLN A 240 -1.97 -3.43 -15.60
CA GLN A 240 -1.98 -3.64 -14.15
C GLN A 240 -1.35 -2.47 -13.38
N GLN A 241 -0.40 -1.75 -13.99
CA GLN A 241 0.27 -0.64 -13.32
C GLN A 241 -0.71 0.47 -12.94
N VAL A 242 -1.79 0.66 -13.71
CA VAL A 242 -2.83 1.67 -13.43
C VAL A 242 -3.52 1.40 -12.09
N GLY A 243 -4.13 0.22 -11.93
CA GLY A 243 -4.87 -0.14 -10.72
C GLY A 243 -3.96 -0.21 -9.50
N VAL A 244 -2.77 -0.81 -9.64
CA VAL A 244 -1.79 -0.89 -8.54
C VAL A 244 -1.31 0.50 -8.14
N MET A 245 -1.01 1.39 -9.09
CA MET A 245 -0.62 2.76 -8.76
C MET A 245 -1.70 3.51 -8.00
N ALA A 246 -2.95 3.44 -8.45
CA ALA A 246 -4.08 4.07 -7.78
C ALA A 246 -4.34 3.46 -6.37
N HIS A 247 -4.10 2.16 -6.20
CA HIS A 247 -4.15 1.49 -4.91
C HIS A 247 -3.10 2.04 -3.95
N GLU A 248 -1.83 2.09 -4.38
CA GLU A 248 -0.73 2.60 -3.54
C GLU A 248 -0.89 4.10 -3.23
N MET A 249 -1.54 4.86 -4.11
CA MET A 249 -1.93 6.24 -3.81
C MET A 249 -2.98 6.32 -2.70
N GLY A 250 -3.91 5.37 -2.62
CA GLY A 250 -4.84 5.23 -1.50
C GLY A 250 -4.12 5.09 -0.16
N HIS A 251 -3.07 4.24 -0.11
CA HIS A 251 -2.18 4.19 1.04
C HIS A 251 -1.48 5.52 1.30
N GLY A 252 -1.00 6.19 0.24
CA GLY A 252 -0.40 7.52 0.32
C GLY A 252 -1.29 8.60 0.93
N PHE A 253 -2.59 8.55 0.65
CA PHE A 253 -3.61 9.41 1.27
C PHE A 253 -4.05 8.94 2.67
N GLY A 254 -3.37 7.94 3.22
CA GLY A 254 -3.55 7.52 4.61
C GLY A 254 -4.69 6.53 4.81
N PHE A 255 -5.01 5.70 3.83
CA PHE A 255 -5.92 4.56 4.05
C PHE A 255 -5.08 3.31 4.30
N GLY A 256 -5.22 2.67 5.47
CA GLY A 256 -4.44 1.47 5.80
C GLY A 256 -5.05 0.16 5.30
N ASP A 257 -6.37 0.12 5.10
CA ASP A 257 -7.05 -1.11 4.70
C ASP A 257 -6.95 -1.41 3.20
N GLU A 258 -6.54 -2.64 2.88
CA GLU A 258 -6.36 -3.14 1.51
C GLU A 258 -7.65 -3.12 0.69
N GLY A 259 -8.78 -3.51 1.28
CA GLY A 259 -10.09 -3.48 0.63
C GLY A 259 -10.55 -2.04 0.32
N THR A 260 -10.27 -1.10 1.23
CA THR A 260 -10.49 0.33 0.99
C THR A 260 -9.59 0.83 -0.14
N CYS A 261 -8.31 0.49 -0.16
CA CYS A 261 -7.39 0.95 -1.22
C CYS A 261 -7.76 0.38 -2.59
N ASN A 262 -8.19 -0.89 -2.65
CA ASN A 262 -8.75 -1.48 -3.87
C ASN A 262 -10.05 -0.78 -4.32
N PHE A 263 -10.94 -0.44 -3.39
CA PHE A 263 -12.14 0.34 -3.69
C PHE A 263 -11.80 1.74 -4.20
N LEU A 264 -10.86 2.44 -3.56
CA LEU A 264 -10.38 3.76 -3.99
C LEU A 264 -9.76 3.69 -5.39
N ALA A 265 -8.95 2.67 -5.66
CA ALA A 265 -8.39 2.43 -7.00
C ALA A 265 -9.51 2.23 -8.05
N TYR A 266 -10.54 1.45 -7.72
CA TYR A 266 -11.70 1.24 -8.59
C TYR A 266 -12.42 2.56 -8.90
N VAL A 267 -12.84 3.33 -7.88
CA VAL A 267 -13.60 4.57 -8.11
C VAL A 267 -12.76 5.65 -8.78
N THR A 268 -11.46 5.71 -8.48
CA THR A 268 -10.50 6.60 -9.16
C THR A 268 -10.50 6.32 -10.67
N CYS A 269 -10.36 5.05 -11.05
CA CYS A 269 -10.34 4.69 -12.47
C CYS A 269 -11.74 4.77 -13.09
N PHE A 270 -12.80 4.47 -12.34
CA PHE A 270 -14.18 4.50 -12.83
C PHE A 270 -14.58 5.89 -13.33
N HIS A 271 -14.13 6.94 -12.65
CA HIS A 271 -14.41 8.33 -13.03
C HIS A 271 -13.43 8.92 -14.03
N ALA A 272 -12.33 8.22 -14.36
CA ALA A 272 -11.33 8.72 -15.27
C ALA A 272 -11.90 8.99 -16.67
N ALA A 273 -11.62 10.18 -17.20
CA ALA A 273 -12.04 10.57 -18.54
C ALA A 273 -11.33 9.75 -19.65
N ASP A 274 -10.12 9.28 -19.37
CA ASP A 274 -9.33 8.47 -20.28
C ASP A 274 -9.88 7.02 -20.34
N PRO A 275 -10.29 6.52 -21.52
CA PRO A 275 -10.91 5.21 -21.65
C PRO A 275 -9.95 4.05 -21.33
N ALA A 276 -8.64 4.23 -21.49
CA ALA A 276 -7.65 3.21 -21.16
C ALA A 276 -7.46 3.09 -19.65
N ILE A 277 -7.44 4.21 -18.92
CA ILE A 277 -7.42 4.21 -17.45
C ILE A 277 -8.69 3.56 -16.89
N ALA A 278 -9.86 4.00 -17.38
CA ALA A 278 -11.14 3.44 -16.95
C ALA A 278 -11.25 1.94 -17.27
N TYR A 279 -10.79 1.52 -18.45
CA TYR A 279 -10.71 0.12 -18.81
C TYR A 279 -9.82 -0.67 -17.86
N ALA A 280 -8.60 -0.18 -17.58
CA ALA A 280 -7.62 -0.89 -16.76
C ALA A 280 -8.10 -1.09 -15.31
N GLY A 281 -8.65 -0.06 -14.68
CA GLY A 281 -9.16 -0.19 -13.30
C GLY A 281 -10.39 -1.09 -13.21
N ARG A 282 -11.30 -1.03 -14.19
CA ARG A 282 -12.44 -1.95 -14.25
C ARG A 282 -12.02 -3.38 -14.56
N LEU A 283 -10.98 -3.58 -15.37
CA LEU A 283 -10.43 -4.90 -15.66
C LEU A 283 -9.84 -5.52 -14.40
N ASP A 284 -9.15 -4.74 -13.57
CA ASP A 284 -8.61 -5.22 -12.29
C ASP A 284 -9.73 -5.72 -11.36
N TYR A 285 -10.80 -4.94 -11.19
CA TYR A 285 -11.99 -5.36 -10.43
C TYR A 285 -12.70 -6.58 -11.05
N TRP A 286 -12.83 -6.61 -12.38
CA TRP A 286 -13.38 -7.77 -13.10
C TRP A 286 -12.53 -9.03 -12.83
N ARG A 287 -11.20 -8.92 -12.80
CA ARG A 287 -10.30 -10.05 -12.47
C ARG A 287 -10.52 -10.54 -11.04
N THR A 288 -10.82 -9.66 -10.09
CA THR A 288 -11.23 -10.05 -8.72
C THR A 288 -12.54 -10.83 -8.71
N LEU A 289 -13.56 -10.36 -9.44
CA LEU A 289 -14.84 -11.07 -9.59
C LEU A 289 -14.65 -12.44 -10.26
N ALA A 290 -13.91 -12.48 -11.37
CA ALA A 290 -13.59 -13.68 -12.13
C ALA A 290 -12.84 -14.71 -11.29
N ALA A 291 -11.84 -14.29 -10.50
CA ALA A 291 -11.10 -15.20 -9.61
C ALA A 291 -12.00 -15.81 -8.53
N ASN A 292 -12.98 -15.07 -8.02
CA ASN A 292 -13.96 -15.59 -7.06
C ASN A 292 -14.95 -16.54 -7.73
N TYR A 293 -15.47 -16.19 -8.91
CA TYR A 293 -16.38 -17.06 -9.66
C TYR A 293 -15.70 -18.37 -10.07
N LEU A 294 -14.47 -18.31 -10.59
CA LEU A 294 -13.66 -19.48 -10.97
C LEU A 294 -13.47 -20.49 -9.82
N ARG A 295 -13.42 -20.04 -8.56
CA ARG A 295 -13.30 -20.94 -7.40
C ARG A 295 -14.55 -21.76 -7.14
N VAL A 296 -15.71 -21.26 -7.56
CA VAL A 296 -17.02 -21.87 -7.31
C VAL A 296 -17.55 -22.61 -8.56
N ASP A 297 -17.37 -22.03 -9.75
CA ASP A 297 -17.84 -22.58 -11.02
C ASP A 297 -16.76 -22.43 -12.11
N ARG A 298 -15.92 -23.45 -12.23
CA ARG A 298 -14.79 -23.47 -13.15
C ARG A 298 -15.21 -23.53 -14.61
N ASP A 299 -16.18 -24.37 -14.92
CA ASP A 299 -16.62 -24.60 -16.30
C ASP A 299 -17.43 -23.40 -16.81
N GLY A 300 -18.31 -22.84 -15.97
CA GLY A 300 -19.02 -21.60 -16.29
C GLY A 300 -18.06 -20.43 -16.54
N TYR A 301 -17.01 -20.28 -15.73
CA TYR A 301 -15.98 -19.27 -15.99
C TYR A 301 -15.24 -19.52 -17.31
N ARG A 302 -14.85 -20.76 -17.62
CA ARG A 302 -14.12 -21.08 -18.87
C ARG A 302 -14.95 -20.74 -20.10
N THR A 303 -16.20 -21.17 -20.15
CA THR A 303 -17.13 -20.84 -21.23
C THR A 303 -17.31 -19.32 -21.36
N PHE A 304 -17.45 -18.61 -20.24
CA PHE A 304 -17.55 -17.15 -20.28
C PHE A 304 -16.27 -16.48 -20.81
N ARG A 305 -15.10 -16.93 -20.35
CA ARG A 305 -13.78 -16.39 -20.75
C ARG A 305 -13.52 -16.55 -22.24
N GLU A 306 -14.00 -17.64 -22.85
CA GLU A 306 -13.94 -17.88 -24.30
C GLU A 306 -14.89 -16.96 -25.08
N SER A 307 -15.99 -16.52 -24.45
CA SER A 307 -16.96 -15.60 -25.08
C SER A 307 -16.51 -14.14 -25.13
N LEU A 308 -15.44 -13.76 -24.41
CA LEU A 308 -14.95 -12.39 -24.40
C LEU A 308 -14.38 -11.99 -25.78
N PRO A 309 -14.44 -10.70 -26.19
CA PRO A 309 -13.77 -10.27 -27.41
C PRO A 309 -12.27 -10.55 -27.39
N LEU A 310 -11.71 -10.93 -28.54
CA LEU A 310 -10.31 -11.34 -28.68
C LEU A 310 -9.30 -10.37 -28.06
N GLY A 311 -9.54 -9.07 -28.18
CA GLY A 311 -8.67 -8.06 -27.55
C GLY A 311 -8.65 -8.15 -26.02
N ILE A 312 -9.80 -8.35 -25.37
CA ILE A 312 -9.87 -8.54 -23.91
C ILE A 312 -9.21 -9.87 -23.51
N GLN A 313 -9.35 -10.90 -24.34
CA GLN A 313 -8.65 -12.16 -24.13
C GLN A 313 -7.13 -11.95 -24.16
N ALA A 314 -6.62 -11.25 -25.18
CA ALA A 314 -5.21 -10.94 -25.32
C ALA A 314 -4.67 -10.13 -24.14
N ASP A 315 -5.43 -9.15 -23.64
CA ASP A 315 -5.06 -8.37 -22.44
C ASP A 315 -4.90 -9.28 -21.21
N LEU A 316 -5.86 -10.17 -20.96
CA LEU A 316 -5.81 -11.11 -19.85
C LEU A 316 -4.64 -12.09 -19.98
N ASP A 317 -4.37 -12.57 -21.19
CA ASP A 317 -3.29 -13.53 -21.45
C ASP A 317 -1.91 -12.87 -21.33
N ALA A 318 -1.75 -11.63 -21.80
CA ALA A 318 -0.52 -10.86 -21.62
C ALA A 318 -0.25 -10.54 -20.15
N ILE A 319 -1.29 -10.20 -19.37
CA ILE A 319 -1.20 -10.03 -17.91
C ILE A 319 -0.70 -11.32 -17.25
N ASN A 320 -1.31 -12.47 -17.58
CA ASN A 320 -0.92 -13.76 -17.01
C ASN A 320 0.52 -14.14 -17.41
N ALA A 321 0.92 -13.90 -18.66
CA ALA A 321 2.27 -14.16 -19.14
C ALA A 321 3.32 -13.33 -18.38
N ASN A 322 3.05 -12.04 -18.15
CA ASN A 322 3.95 -11.19 -17.35
C ASN A 322 4.10 -11.68 -15.92
N LEU A 323 2.99 -12.06 -15.26
CA LEU A 323 3.06 -12.60 -13.89
C LEU A 323 3.85 -13.91 -13.83
N MET A 324 3.67 -14.81 -14.80
CA MET A 324 4.41 -16.08 -14.86
C MET A 324 5.92 -15.90 -15.10
N ALA A 325 6.36 -14.78 -15.68
CA ALA A 325 7.78 -14.47 -15.85
C ALA A 325 8.52 -14.20 -14.52
N TYR A 326 7.79 -13.97 -13.43
CA TYR A 326 8.32 -13.64 -12.11
C TYR A 326 7.81 -14.61 -11.04
N PRO A 327 8.24 -15.89 -11.05
CA PRO A 327 7.80 -16.86 -10.06
C PRO A 327 8.22 -16.45 -8.64
N ASP A 328 7.32 -16.69 -7.68
CA ASP A 328 7.56 -16.43 -6.25
C ASP A 328 8.74 -17.29 -5.75
N ILE A 329 9.71 -16.65 -5.12
CA ILE A 329 10.92 -17.30 -4.60
C ILE A 329 10.76 -17.81 -3.17
N LEU A 330 9.73 -17.37 -2.42
CA LEU A 330 9.49 -17.74 -1.01
C LEU A 330 7.99 -17.97 -0.68
N PRO A 331 7.27 -18.85 -1.39
CA PRO A 331 5.82 -19.00 -1.24
C PRO A 331 5.35 -19.51 0.14
N SER A 332 6.19 -20.29 0.84
CA SER A 332 5.87 -20.83 2.18
C SER A 332 6.05 -19.81 3.30
N PHE A 333 7.07 -18.95 3.22
CA PHE A 333 7.31 -17.87 4.18
C PHE A 333 6.19 -16.82 4.14
N ARG A 334 5.63 -16.57 2.96
CA ARG A 334 4.47 -15.71 2.74
C ARG A 334 3.23 -16.19 3.50
N TYR A 335 2.89 -17.49 3.43
CA TYR A 335 1.72 -18.02 4.12
C TYR A 335 1.79 -17.77 5.63
N LEU A 336 2.99 -17.90 6.20
CA LEU A 336 3.26 -17.61 7.61
C LEU A 336 3.06 -16.13 7.93
N LEU A 337 3.69 -15.22 7.17
CA LEU A 337 3.58 -13.77 7.41
C LEU A 337 2.16 -13.24 7.20
N TYR A 338 1.48 -13.68 6.15
CA TYR A 338 0.12 -13.25 5.81
C TYR A 338 -0.88 -13.69 6.89
N ASN A 339 -0.79 -14.93 7.36
CA ASN A 339 -1.63 -15.40 8.47
C ASN A 339 -1.31 -14.70 9.79
N SER A 340 -0.04 -14.40 10.07
CA SER A 340 0.34 -13.63 11.26
C SER A 340 -0.14 -12.18 11.20
N TYR A 341 -0.08 -11.53 10.03
CA TYR A 341 -0.59 -10.18 9.81
C TYR A 341 -2.12 -10.11 10.01
N LEU A 342 -2.88 -11.03 9.39
CA LEU A 342 -4.33 -11.07 9.56
C LEU A 342 -4.74 -11.30 11.02
N LYS A 343 -4.05 -12.23 11.72
CA LYS A 343 -4.29 -12.48 13.16
C LYS A 343 -3.95 -11.27 14.03
N ALA A 344 -2.88 -10.56 13.73
CA ALA A 344 -2.48 -9.35 14.46
C ALA A 344 -3.46 -8.16 14.26
N GLN A 345 -4.24 -8.19 13.19
CA GLN A 345 -5.31 -7.22 12.91
C GLN A 345 -6.69 -7.69 13.42
N GLY A 346 -6.77 -8.82 14.13
CA GLY A 346 -8.04 -9.36 14.65
C GLY A 346 -8.96 -9.96 13.57
N ILE A 347 -8.43 -10.23 12.38
CA ILE A 347 -9.18 -10.81 11.26
C ILE A 347 -9.09 -12.34 11.37
N GLU A 348 -10.22 -13.01 11.61
CA GLU A 348 -10.30 -14.47 11.67
C GLU A 348 -9.84 -15.13 10.36
N GLU A 349 -9.13 -16.25 10.49
CA GLU A 349 -8.74 -17.09 9.35
C GLU A 349 -9.99 -17.48 8.54
N GLY A 350 -10.10 -16.95 7.32
CA GLY A 350 -11.16 -17.32 6.38
C GLY A 350 -12.08 -16.19 5.93
N ILE A 351 -12.10 -15.03 6.62
CA ILE A 351 -12.78 -13.83 6.13
C ILE A 351 -11.88 -13.17 5.09
N GLN A 352 -11.93 -13.67 3.86
CA GLN A 352 -11.06 -13.20 2.79
C GLN A 352 -11.24 -11.68 2.56
N ASN A 353 -10.14 -10.95 2.74
CA ASN A 353 -10.04 -9.51 2.47
C ASN A 353 -10.40 -9.14 1.01
N TYR A 354 -10.44 -10.12 0.10
CA TYR A 354 -10.89 -9.98 -1.29
C TYR A 354 -12.39 -9.75 -1.45
N ASN A 355 -13.22 -10.12 -0.46
CA ASN A 355 -14.66 -9.85 -0.50
C ASN A 355 -14.98 -8.39 -0.18
N ARG A 356 -14.10 -7.68 0.54
CA ARG A 356 -14.40 -6.33 1.02
C ARG A 356 -14.54 -5.35 -0.13
N VAL A 357 -13.63 -5.39 -1.12
CA VAL A 357 -13.77 -4.57 -2.34
C VAL A 357 -15.04 -4.91 -3.11
N LEU A 358 -15.42 -6.20 -3.23
CA LEU A 358 -16.66 -6.59 -3.91
C LEU A 358 -17.89 -6.01 -3.21
N MET A 359 -17.91 -6.06 -1.87
CA MET A 359 -18.99 -5.49 -1.06
C MET A 359 -19.03 -3.97 -1.17
N LEU A 360 -17.87 -3.30 -1.09
CA LEU A 360 -17.75 -1.84 -1.20
C LEU A 360 -18.22 -1.35 -2.56
N VAL A 361 -17.72 -1.95 -3.65
CA VAL A 361 -18.12 -1.56 -5.02
C VAL A 361 -19.60 -1.83 -5.26
N LYS A 362 -20.14 -2.98 -4.81
CA LYS A 362 -21.57 -3.28 -4.92
C LYS A 362 -22.42 -2.24 -4.18
N ALA A 363 -22.15 -2.02 -2.90
CA ALA A 363 -22.92 -1.09 -2.08
C ALA A 363 -22.84 0.34 -2.63
N TRP A 364 -21.66 0.76 -3.09
CA TRP A 364 -21.46 2.07 -3.72
C TRP A 364 -22.29 2.23 -4.99
N LYS A 365 -22.24 1.25 -5.91
CA LYS A 365 -23.05 1.27 -7.14
C LYS A 365 -24.55 1.30 -6.87
N GLU A 366 -25.03 0.50 -5.92
CA GLU A 366 -26.44 0.49 -5.53
C GLU A 366 -26.89 1.85 -5.00
N GLY A 367 -26.04 2.54 -4.21
CA GLY A 367 -26.31 3.89 -3.73
C GLY A 367 -26.30 4.96 -4.84
N GLN A 368 -25.53 4.73 -5.90
CA GLN A 368 -25.44 5.62 -7.08
C GLN A 368 -26.48 5.29 -8.18
N GLN A 369 -27.24 4.19 -8.04
CA GLN A 369 -28.20 3.69 -9.03
C GLN A 369 -27.58 3.37 -10.42
N ILE A 370 -26.34 2.84 -10.45
CA ILE A 370 -25.57 2.54 -11.68
C ILE A 370 -25.11 1.09 -11.81
#